data_AF-A0A9P8HGX4-F1
#
_entry.id   AF-A0A9P8HGX4-F1
#
_cell.length_a   1.000
_cell.length_b   1.000
_cell.length_c   1.000
_cell.angle_alpha   90.00
_cell.angle_beta   90.00
_cell.angle_gamma   90.00
#
_symmetry.space_group_name_H-M   'P 1'
#
loop_
_entity.id
_entity.type
_entity.pdbx_description
1 polymer ?
#
loop_
_entity_poly.entity_id
_entity_poly.type
_entity_poly.pdbx_seq_one_letter_code
_entity_poly.pdbx_strand_id
1 'polypeptide(L)'
;MKNGLLPPLRFLRSTSFLGANQARWLHKTRPAPTIPQPRPFVPDVQTFLTLIGRGLNKHASKFPSWESLFSLTSPQLKELGIEPPRNRRYLLQWMQRYRKGALGPGGDFKYVTDGQALLKVATPPASVVSDAKYVVNVPQGEEATLGDSEILPRPNGYTVRGLKSIAGPFATPLPQQAGAIVKVTEGMWEQRQGRKIDGGERRRAEIRFKRRSVERRAEREAEALSGF
;
A
#
# COMPACT_ATOMS: atom_id res chain seq x y z
N MET A 1 -34.50 -58.37 -56.55
CA MET A 1 -33.60 -59.14 -55.67
C MET A 1 -32.20 -58.56 -55.82
N LYS A 2 -31.57 -58.12 -54.72
CA LYS A 2 -30.11 -57.97 -54.52
C LYS A 2 -29.39 -56.96 -55.44
N ASN A 3 -28.49 -56.07 -55.07
CA ASN A 3 -27.80 -55.59 -53.87
C ASN A 3 -27.26 -54.20 -54.31
N GLY A 4 -27.35 -53.12 -53.54
CA GLY A 4 -26.33 -52.77 -52.55
C GLY A 4 -24.99 -52.42 -53.21
N LEU A 5 -24.65 -51.13 -53.30
CA LEU A 5 -23.31 -50.53 -53.09
C LEU A 5 -23.36 -49.02 -53.36
N LEU A 6 -23.38 -48.21 -52.29
CA LEU A 6 -23.13 -46.77 -52.33
C LEU A 6 -21.61 -46.52 -52.42
N PRO A 7 -21.12 -45.61 -53.28
CA PRO A 7 -19.75 -45.12 -53.19
C PRO A 7 -19.61 -44.14 -52.01
N PRO A 8 -18.45 -44.11 -51.34
CA PRO A 8 -18.30 -43.49 -50.03
C PRO A 8 -18.30 -41.97 -50.08
N LEU A 9 -18.89 -41.38 -49.03
CA LEU A 9 -18.78 -39.98 -48.66
C LEU A 9 -17.31 -39.55 -48.70
N ARG A 10 -16.96 -38.66 -49.63
CA ARG A 10 -15.67 -37.97 -49.58
C ARG A 10 -15.65 -37.15 -48.31
N PHE A 11 -14.84 -37.60 -47.36
CA PHE A 11 -14.45 -36.87 -46.17
C PHE A 11 -14.21 -35.39 -46.50
N LEU A 12 -15.00 -34.51 -45.89
CA LEU A 12 -14.54 -33.15 -45.64
C LEU A 12 -13.24 -33.32 -44.86
N ARG A 13 -12.13 -32.98 -45.50
CA ARG A 13 -10.83 -32.87 -44.85
C ARG A 13 -11.02 -31.84 -43.75
N SER A 14 -11.18 -32.32 -42.52
CA SER A 14 -11.04 -31.52 -41.32
C SER A 14 -9.69 -30.84 -41.45
N THR A 15 -9.68 -29.54 -41.72
CA THR A 15 -8.52 -28.71 -41.47
C THR A 15 -8.35 -28.77 -39.97
N SER A 16 -7.58 -29.76 -39.51
CA SER A 16 -6.91 -29.69 -38.24
C SER A 16 -6.04 -28.44 -38.32
N PHE A 17 -6.62 -27.31 -37.92
CA PHE A 17 -5.87 -26.20 -37.36
C PHE A 17 -5.16 -26.81 -36.16
N LEU A 18 -4.01 -27.44 -36.41
CA LEU A 18 -2.92 -27.48 -35.45
C LEU A 18 -2.54 -26.01 -35.27
N GLY A 19 -3.35 -25.30 -34.49
CA GLY A 19 -2.98 -24.03 -33.92
C GLY A 19 -1.76 -24.35 -33.09
N ALA A 20 -0.59 -24.17 -33.70
CA ALA A 20 0.65 -24.07 -32.97
C ALA A 20 0.38 -22.94 -31.98
N ASN A 21 0.08 -23.32 -30.73
CA ASN A 21 0.08 -22.41 -29.60
C ASN A 21 1.53 -21.94 -29.51
N GLN A 22 1.89 -20.92 -30.29
CA GLN A 22 3.08 -20.14 -30.10
C GLN A 22 2.89 -19.42 -28.78
N ALA A 23 3.14 -20.14 -27.68
CA ALA A 23 3.35 -19.57 -26.38
C ALA A 23 4.66 -18.78 -26.47
N ARG A 24 4.61 -17.60 -27.10
CA ARG A 24 5.75 -16.69 -27.13
C ARG A 24 6.04 -16.35 -25.67
N TRP A 25 7.27 -16.63 -25.26
CA TRP A 25 7.81 -16.28 -23.95
C TRP A 25 8.02 -14.76 -23.91
N LEU A 26 6.94 -13.99 -24.01
CA LEU A 26 6.95 -12.53 -24.16
C LEU A 26 7.64 -11.83 -22.97
N HIS A 27 7.75 -12.53 -21.84
CA HIS A 27 8.50 -12.09 -20.66
C HIS A 27 10.02 -12.13 -20.83
N LYS A 28 10.57 -12.93 -21.77
CA LYS A 28 12.02 -12.95 -22.09
C LYS A 28 12.42 -11.83 -23.06
N THR A 29 11.48 -11.38 -23.88
CA THR A 29 11.71 -10.35 -24.91
C THR A 29 11.33 -8.95 -24.46
N ARG A 30 10.73 -8.80 -23.27
CA ARG A 30 10.34 -7.49 -22.74
C ARG A 30 11.57 -6.78 -22.15
N PRO A 31 11.75 -5.48 -22.40
CA PRO A 31 12.81 -4.73 -21.72
C PRO A 31 12.62 -4.78 -20.21
N ALA A 32 13.75 -4.73 -19.50
CA ALA A 32 13.75 -4.64 -18.04
C ALA A 32 12.90 -3.43 -17.58
N PRO A 33 12.13 -3.58 -16.49
CA PRO A 33 11.29 -2.48 -16.03
C PRO A 33 12.15 -1.31 -15.54
N THR A 34 11.74 -0.09 -15.91
CA THR A 34 12.42 1.15 -15.50
C THR A 34 12.48 1.27 -13.98
N ILE A 35 13.62 1.75 -13.49
CA ILE A 35 13.83 2.05 -12.08
C ILE A 35 13.29 3.46 -11.80
N PRO A 36 12.30 3.61 -10.91
CA PRO A 36 11.72 4.92 -10.60
C PRO A 36 12.63 5.69 -9.64
N GLN A 37 12.66 7.02 -9.76
CA GLN A 37 13.40 7.87 -8.84
C GLN A 37 12.77 7.82 -7.42
N PRO A 38 13.59 7.92 -6.36
CA PRO A 38 13.08 8.07 -4.99
C PRO A 38 12.30 9.38 -4.87
N ARG A 39 11.26 9.38 -4.03
CA ARG A 39 10.40 10.55 -3.81
C ARG A 39 10.77 11.20 -2.48
N PRO A 40 10.49 12.50 -2.27
CA PRO A 40 10.82 13.17 -1.02
C PRO A 40 10.23 12.46 0.22
N PHE A 41 9.01 11.94 0.11
CA PHE A 41 8.37 11.17 1.19
C PHE A 41 8.95 9.76 1.39
N VAL A 42 9.67 9.22 0.40
CA VAL A 42 10.27 7.88 0.41
C VAL A 42 11.70 7.98 -0.16
N PRO A 43 12.66 8.52 0.61
CA PRO A 43 14.01 8.75 0.12
C PRO A 43 14.84 7.45 0.05
N ASP A 44 14.56 6.49 0.94
CA ASP A 44 15.36 5.29 1.14
C ASP A 44 14.53 3.99 1.12
N VAL A 45 15.24 2.86 0.99
CA VAL A 45 14.62 1.53 0.94
C VAL A 45 13.94 1.17 2.26
N GLN A 46 14.54 1.53 3.40
CA GLN A 46 13.99 1.19 4.70
C GLN A 46 12.66 1.92 4.94
N THR A 47 12.56 3.20 4.57
CA THR A 47 11.30 3.96 4.61
C THR A 47 10.24 3.33 3.70
N PHE A 48 10.59 2.94 2.47
CA PHE A 48 9.64 2.26 1.57
C PHE A 48 9.08 0.96 2.17
N LEU A 49 9.96 0.10 2.69
CA LEU A 49 9.57 -1.18 3.29
C LEU A 49 8.76 -0.99 4.58
N THR A 50 9.02 0.08 5.32
CA THR A 50 8.25 0.44 6.53
C THR A 50 6.85 0.92 6.15
N LEU A 51 6.71 1.77 5.14
CA LEU A 51 5.41 2.30 4.69
C LEU A 51 4.47 1.19 4.20
N ILE A 52 4.97 0.24 3.41
CA ILE A 52 4.14 -0.87 2.89
C ILE A 52 3.76 -1.88 3.98
N GLY A 53 4.44 -1.87 5.13
CA GLY A 53 4.14 -2.67 6.31
C GLY A 53 4.42 -4.17 6.16
N ARG A 54 3.58 -5.00 6.80
CA ARG A 54 3.71 -6.47 6.87
C ARG A 54 5.04 -6.98 7.41
N GLY A 55 5.77 -6.18 8.19
CA GLY A 55 7.07 -6.54 8.74
C GLY A 55 8.17 -6.72 7.67
N LEU A 56 8.03 -6.10 6.49
CA LEU A 56 9.05 -6.17 5.43
C LEU A 56 10.30 -5.32 5.74
N ASN A 57 10.19 -4.35 6.64
CA ASN A 57 11.31 -3.58 7.19
C ASN A 57 12.45 -4.47 7.73
N LYS A 58 12.15 -5.68 8.22
CA LYS A 58 13.14 -6.67 8.70
C LYS A 58 14.13 -7.12 7.61
N HIS A 59 13.75 -6.96 6.35
CA HIS A 59 14.57 -7.36 5.21
C HIS A 59 15.33 -6.19 4.58
N ALA A 60 15.29 -4.99 5.17
CA ALA A 60 15.95 -3.80 4.62
C ALA A 60 17.45 -4.02 4.38
N SER A 61 18.16 -4.68 5.31
CA SER A 61 19.61 -4.95 5.20
C SER A 61 20.00 -5.83 4.00
N LYS A 62 19.04 -6.52 3.38
CA LYS A 62 19.28 -7.37 2.19
C LYS A 62 19.37 -6.56 0.90
N PHE A 63 18.97 -5.29 0.94
CA PHE A 63 18.94 -4.40 -0.21
C PHE A 63 20.01 -3.30 -0.02
N PRO A 64 21.13 -3.36 -0.76
CA PRO A 64 22.19 -2.38 -0.61
C PRO A 64 21.82 -1.00 -1.18
N SER A 65 20.96 -0.94 -2.19
CA SER A 65 20.58 0.31 -2.85
C SER A 65 19.12 0.32 -3.31
N TRP A 66 18.61 1.52 -3.61
CA TRP A 66 17.28 1.72 -4.18
C TRP A 66 17.12 0.98 -5.53
N GLU A 67 18.15 1.04 -6.36
CA GLU A 67 18.17 0.36 -7.65
C GLU A 67 18.12 -1.16 -7.51
N SER A 68 18.84 -1.71 -6.51
CA SER A 68 18.80 -3.14 -6.19
C SER A 68 17.37 -3.60 -5.88
N LEU A 69 16.65 -2.86 -5.04
CA LEU A 69 15.25 -3.16 -4.72
C LEU A 69 14.38 -3.26 -5.99
N PHE A 70 14.50 -2.29 -6.91
CA PHE A 70 13.69 -2.23 -8.12
C PHE A 70 14.16 -3.12 -9.26
N SER A 71 15.38 -3.65 -9.21
CA SER A 71 15.92 -4.57 -10.21
C SER A 71 15.56 -6.04 -9.92
N LEU A 72 15.47 -6.41 -8.63
CA LEU A 72 15.32 -7.80 -8.20
C LEU A 72 14.02 -8.47 -8.68
N THR A 73 14.18 -9.72 -9.10
CA THR A 73 13.09 -10.57 -9.60
C THR A 73 12.58 -11.54 -8.53
N SER A 74 11.43 -12.17 -8.78
CA SER A 74 10.82 -13.12 -7.86
C SER A 74 11.74 -14.30 -7.42
N PRO A 75 12.51 -14.98 -8.29
CA PRO A 75 13.44 -16.02 -7.83
C PRO A 75 14.58 -15.44 -6.98
N GLN A 76 15.14 -14.29 -7.37
CA GLN A 76 16.22 -13.65 -6.59
C GLN A 76 15.76 -13.22 -5.20
N LEU A 77 14.55 -12.66 -5.07
CA LEU A 77 13.97 -12.33 -3.76
C LEU A 77 13.78 -13.57 -2.87
N LYS A 78 13.53 -14.74 -3.49
CA LYS A 78 13.47 -16.01 -2.76
C LYS A 78 14.85 -16.44 -2.27
N GLU A 79 15.87 -16.35 -3.10
CA GLU A 79 17.27 -16.66 -2.75
C GLU A 79 17.79 -15.75 -1.64
N LEU A 80 17.42 -14.47 -1.64
CA LEU A 80 17.68 -13.53 -0.54
C LEU A 80 16.91 -13.89 0.75
N GLY A 81 16.02 -14.87 0.73
CA GLY A 81 15.26 -15.33 1.89
C GLY A 81 14.09 -14.42 2.28
N ILE A 82 13.44 -13.78 1.30
CA ILE A 82 12.17 -13.06 1.52
C ILE A 82 11.04 -14.07 1.40
N GLU A 83 10.80 -14.75 2.52
CA GLU A 83 9.73 -15.72 2.70
C GLU A 83 8.72 -15.15 3.72
N PRO A 84 7.42 -15.46 3.63
CA PRO A 84 6.72 -16.39 2.73
C PRO A 84 6.46 -15.84 1.30
N PRO A 85 6.01 -16.68 0.34
CA PRO A 85 5.75 -16.26 -1.05
C PRO A 85 4.71 -15.12 -1.17
N ARG A 86 3.79 -15.03 -0.20
CA ARG A 86 2.80 -13.95 -0.14
C ARG A 86 3.46 -12.58 0.07
N ASN A 87 4.48 -12.50 0.92
CA ASN A 87 5.21 -11.26 1.18
C ASN A 87 6.02 -10.82 -0.04
N ARG A 88 6.67 -11.77 -0.71
CA ARG A 88 7.39 -11.53 -1.96
C ARG A 88 6.48 -11.03 -3.09
N ARG A 89 5.32 -11.66 -3.30
CA ARG A 89 4.32 -11.21 -4.29
C ARG A 89 3.80 -9.80 -3.95
N TYR A 90 3.56 -9.54 -2.67
CA TYR A 90 3.12 -8.24 -2.19
C TYR A 90 4.16 -7.13 -2.42
N LEU A 91 5.44 -7.42 -2.16
CA LEU A 91 6.54 -6.49 -2.44
C LEU A 91 6.62 -6.16 -3.94
N LEU A 92 6.60 -7.18 -4.81
CA LEU A 92 6.61 -6.98 -6.26
C LEU A 92 5.41 -6.17 -6.76
N GLN A 93 4.23 -6.40 -6.17
CA GLN A 93 3.04 -5.62 -6.47
C GLN A 93 3.25 -4.15 -6.09
N TRP A 94 3.79 -3.86 -4.90
CA TRP A 94 4.07 -2.49 -4.46
C TRP A 94 5.16 -1.80 -5.28
N MET A 95 6.23 -2.51 -5.64
CA MET A 95 7.25 -2.00 -6.58
C MET A 95 6.60 -1.58 -7.90
N GLN A 96 5.70 -2.40 -8.45
CA GLN A 96 4.99 -2.06 -9.67
C GLN A 96 4.02 -0.89 -9.49
N ARG A 97 3.34 -0.78 -8.33
CA ARG A 97 2.49 0.37 -8.01
C ARG A 97 3.30 1.66 -7.92
N TYR A 98 4.48 1.60 -7.31
CA TYR A 98 5.39 2.73 -7.19
C TYR A 98 5.85 3.23 -8.55
N ARG A 99 6.23 2.33 -9.47
CA ARG A 99 6.55 2.68 -10.86
C ARG A 99 5.40 3.39 -11.58
N LYS A 100 4.16 2.98 -11.31
CA LYS A 100 2.95 3.60 -11.88
C LYS A 100 2.56 4.92 -11.19
N GLY A 101 3.21 5.30 -10.09
CA GLY A 101 2.80 6.44 -9.27
C GLY A 101 1.50 6.20 -8.46
N ALA A 102 1.00 4.97 -8.40
CA ALA A 102 -0.23 4.60 -7.68
C ALA A 102 0.04 4.37 -6.18
N LEU A 103 0.55 5.42 -5.54
CA LEU A 103 1.00 5.44 -4.16
C LEU A 103 -0.16 5.62 -3.17
N GLY A 104 0.11 5.39 -1.89
CA GLY A 104 -0.83 5.69 -0.82
C GLY A 104 -0.76 7.16 -0.39
N PRO A 105 -1.37 7.48 0.76
CA PRO A 105 -1.31 8.82 1.34
C PRO A 105 0.12 9.37 1.39
N GLY A 106 0.32 10.65 1.08
CA GLY A 106 1.63 11.31 1.13
C GLY A 106 2.61 10.99 0.01
N GLY A 107 2.26 10.14 -0.96
CA GLY A 107 3.13 9.83 -2.11
C GLY A 107 3.41 11.01 -3.07
N ASP A 108 2.67 12.10 -2.93
CA ASP A 108 2.73 13.33 -3.71
C ASP A 108 3.33 14.52 -2.95
N PHE A 109 3.72 14.34 -1.69
CA PHE A 109 4.39 15.38 -0.91
C PHE A 109 5.74 15.74 -1.52
N LYS A 110 5.98 17.04 -1.70
CA LYS A 110 7.27 17.56 -2.18
C LYS A 110 8.16 18.01 -1.03
N TYR A 111 7.60 18.76 -0.08
CA TYR A 111 8.35 19.23 1.08
C TYR A 111 8.14 18.23 2.23
N VAL A 112 9.22 17.52 2.54
CA VAL A 112 9.27 16.51 3.61
C VAL A 112 10.61 16.68 4.31
N THR A 113 10.57 16.82 5.62
CA THR A 113 11.71 17.05 6.51
C THR A 113 11.69 15.97 7.59
N ASP A 114 12.77 15.20 7.73
CA ASP A 114 12.90 14.11 8.70
C ASP A 114 11.74 13.08 8.67
N GLY A 115 11.21 12.79 7.47
CA GLY A 115 10.06 11.89 7.32
C GLY A 115 8.74 12.47 7.84
N GLN A 116 8.65 13.79 7.97
CA GLN A 116 7.47 14.53 8.37
C GLN A 116 7.10 15.54 7.29
N ALA A 117 5.81 15.65 7.01
CA ALA A 117 5.28 16.64 6.09
C ALA A 117 4.35 17.59 6.86
N LEU A 118 4.56 18.88 6.70
CA LEU A 118 3.72 19.92 7.28
C LEU A 118 2.64 20.32 6.28
N LEU A 119 1.38 20.22 6.72
CA LEU A 119 0.21 20.59 5.96
C LEU A 119 -0.44 21.83 6.58
N LYS A 120 -0.72 22.83 5.76
CA LYS A 120 -1.43 24.05 6.16
C LYS A 120 -2.68 24.27 5.32
N VAL A 121 -3.59 25.07 5.86
CA VAL A 121 -4.78 25.53 5.12
C VAL A 121 -4.40 26.80 4.37
N ALA A 122 -4.53 26.78 3.05
CA ALA A 122 -4.40 27.95 2.21
C ALA A 122 -5.79 28.50 1.88
N THR A 123 -5.90 29.82 1.92
CA THR A 123 -7.03 30.56 1.35
C THR A 123 -6.66 30.91 -0.09
N PRO A 124 -7.56 30.71 -1.07
CA PRO A 124 -7.31 31.16 -2.43
C PRO A 124 -7.05 32.67 -2.48
N PRO A 125 -6.22 33.16 -3.41
CA PRO A 125 -6.01 34.60 -3.57
C PRO A 125 -7.31 35.29 -4.00
N ALA A 126 -7.45 36.58 -3.68
CA ALA A 126 -8.66 37.36 -3.96
C ALA A 126 -9.04 37.44 -5.45
N SER A 127 -8.14 37.05 -6.36
CA SER A 127 -8.42 36.95 -7.80
C SER A 127 -9.36 35.78 -8.16
N VAL A 128 -9.45 34.75 -7.30
CA VAL A 128 -10.32 33.59 -7.53
C VAL A 128 -11.63 33.81 -6.80
N VAL A 129 -12.75 33.70 -7.53
CA VAL A 129 -14.12 33.96 -7.02
C VAL A 129 -14.55 33.01 -5.89
N SER A 130 -13.87 31.88 -5.70
CA SER A 130 -14.23 30.90 -4.68
C SER A 130 -13.49 31.12 -3.37
N ASP A 131 -14.21 31.13 -2.24
CA ASP A 131 -13.64 31.13 -0.89
C ASP A 131 -13.23 29.73 -0.39
N ALA A 132 -13.21 28.73 -1.28
CA ALA A 132 -12.97 27.34 -0.92
C ALA A 132 -11.51 27.12 -0.50
N LYS A 133 -11.31 26.97 0.81
CA LYS A 133 -9.99 26.65 1.38
C LYS A 133 -9.52 25.26 0.98
N TYR A 134 -8.21 25.14 0.78
CA TYR A 134 -7.59 23.87 0.42
C TYR A 134 -6.33 23.62 1.26
N VAL A 135 -5.91 22.36 1.29
CA VAL A 135 -4.71 21.93 2.00
C VAL A 135 -3.50 22.09 1.07
N VAL A 136 -2.39 22.56 1.61
CA VAL A 136 -1.09 22.68 0.91
C VAL A 136 0.01 22.05 1.75
N ASN A 137 0.97 21.42 1.09
CA ASN A 137 2.20 20.95 1.73
C ASN A 137 3.24 22.08 1.68
N VAL A 138 3.80 22.42 2.85
CA VAL A 138 4.68 23.59 3.08
C VAL A 138 5.99 23.10 3.69
N PRO A 139 7.15 23.69 3.36
CA PRO A 139 8.42 23.37 4.02
C PRO A 139 8.38 23.66 5.53
N GLN A 140 9.02 22.79 6.32
CA GLN A 140 9.14 22.97 7.78
C GLN A 140 10.30 23.94 8.07
N GLY A 141 10.03 25.06 8.75
CA GLY A 141 11.03 26.05 9.17
C GLY A 141 10.97 27.38 8.43
N GLU A 142 10.38 27.43 7.24
CA GLU A 142 10.11 28.67 6.49
C GLU A 142 8.62 29.01 6.60
N GLU A 143 8.19 29.53 7.75
CA GLU A 143 6.79 29.97 7.88
C GLU A 143 6.47 31.25 7.10
N ALA A 144 7.46 31.95 6.53
CA ALA A 144 7.31 33.38 6.26
C ALA A 144 7.84 33.90 4.92
N THR A 145 8.40 33.08 4.03
CA THR A 145 8.84 33.54 2.70
C THR A 145 8.39 32.61 1.59
N LEU A 146 7.12 32.25 1.61
CA LEU A 146 6.45 31.83 0.40
C LEU A 146 6.27 33.07 -0.47
N GLY A 147 7.30 33.40 -1.26
CA GLY A 147 7.15 34.35 -2.35
C GLY A 147 5.98 33.87 -3.22
N ASP A 148 5.09 34.79 -3.56
CA ASP A 148 3.77 34.56 -4.18
C ASP A 148 3.78 33.86 -5.57
N SER A 149 4.88 33.23 -5.95
CA SER A 149 5.21 32.79 -7.31
C SER A 149 5.34 31.27 -7.50
N GLU A 150 5.44 30.46 -6.45
CA GLU A 150 5.43 29.00 -6.58
C GLU A 150 4.09 28.39 -6.14
N ILE A 151 3.40 27.73 -7.07
CA ILE A 151 2.15 26.99 -6.80
C ILE A 151 2.49 25.82 -5.87
N LEU A 152 2.14 25.95 -4.59
CA LEU A 152 2.35 24.90 -3.61
C LEU A 152 1.60 23.61 -3.99
N PRO A 153 2.24 22.45 -3.81
CA PRO A 153 1.63 21.17 -4.15
C PRO A 153 0.42 20.93 -3.26
N ARG A 154 -0.73 20.66 -3.90
CA ARG A 154 -1.94 20.22 -3.23
C ARG A 154 -1.88 18.71 -2.99
N PRO A 155 -1.82 18.26 -1.73
CA PRO A 155 -1.80 16.85 -1.40
C PRO A 155 -3.16 16.17 -1.63
N ASN A 156 -3.12 14.96 -2.18
CA ASN A 156 -4.27 14.12 -2.46
C ASN A 156 -4.80 13.46 -1.17
N GLY A 157 -6.13 13.45 -1.02
CA GLY A 157 -6.81 12.79 0.10
C GLY A 157 -6.85 13.61 1.41
N TYR A 158 -6.41 14.87 1.39
CA TYR A 158 -6.51 15.80 2.51
C TYR A 158 -7.50 16.92 2.17
N THR A 159 -8.41 17.21 3.11
CA THR A 159 -9.50 18.18 2.94
C THR A 159 -9.61 19.07 4.17
N VAL A 160 -10.12 20.29 3.99
CA VAL A 160 -10.39 21.20 5.11
C VAL A 160 -11.80 20.91 5.64
N ARG A 161 -11.93 20.76 6.96
CA ARG A 161 -13.21 20.64 7.67
C ARG A 161 -13.40 21.86 8.58
N GLY A 162 -14.55 22.52 8.45
CA GLY A 162 -14.82 23.77 9.16
C GLY A 162 -13.87 24.90 8.70
N LEU A 163 -13.39 25.71 9.64
CA LEU A 163 -12.61 26.91 9.30
C LEU A 163 -11.12 26.65 9.07
N LYS A 164 -10.50 25.78 9.88
CA LYS A 164 -9.05 25.57 9.94
C LYS A 164 -8.62 24.12 10.21
N SER A 165 -9.56 23.19 10.40
CA SER A 165 -9.21 21.80 10.69
C SER A 165 -8.88 21.04 9.41
N ILE A 166 -7.81 20.26 9.40
CA ILE A 166 -7.40 19.42 8.27
C ILE A 166 -7.82 17.99 8.58
N ALA A 167 -8.62 17.40 7.69
CA ALA A 167 -9.01 16.00 7.77
C ALA A 167 -8.33 15.21 6.65
N GLY A 168 -7.65 14.14 7.04
CA GLY A 168 -7.03 13.19 6.12
C GLY A 168 -6.39 12.02 6.85
N PRO A 169 -5.97 10.98 6.12
CA PRO A 169 -5.33 9.82 6.71
C PRO A 169 -3.98 10.21 7.36
N PHE A 170 -3.74 9.74 8.59
CA PHE A 170 -2.50 9.99 9.34
C PHE A 170 -2.14 11.47 9.57
N ALA A 171 -3.09 12.40 9.40
CA ALA A 171 -2.92 13.80 9.76
C ALA A 171 -3.09 13.99 11.27
N THR A 172 -2.00 14.27 11.98
CA THR A 172 -2.03 14.70 13.38
C THR A 172 -2.11 16.22 13.46
N PRO A 173 -3.17 16.81 14.05
CA PRO A 173 -3.30 18.26 14.13
C PRO A 173 -2.23 18.85 15.06
N LEU A 174 -1.71 20.01 14.68
CA LEU A 174 -0.78 20.76 15.53
C LEU A 174 -1.53 21.62 16.56
N PRO A 175 -0.86 21.96 17.69
CA PRO A 175 -1.37 22.95 18.62
C PRO A 175 -1.73 24.27 17.93
N GLN A 176 -2.67 25.01 18.51
CA GLN A 176 -3.08 26.34 18.05
C GLN A 176 -3.64 26.40 16.61
N GLN A 177 -4.12 25.27 16.07
CA GLN A 177 -4.66 25.18 14.70
C GLN A 177 -3.64 25.62 13.63
N ALA A 178 -2.34 25.48 13.91
CA ALA A 178 -1.25 25.88 13.02
C ALA A 178 -1.14 25.01 11.75
N GLY A 179 -1.85 23.88 11.71
CA GLY A 179 -1.87 22.95 10.60
C GLY A 179 -1.99 21.50 11.06
N ALA A 180 -1.53 20.58 10.22
CA ALA A 180 -1.40 19.17 10.56
C ALA A 180 -0.04 18.63 10.10
N ILE A 181 0.54 17.73 10.88
CA ILE A 181 1.74 16.98 10.50
C ILE A 181 1.33 15.58 10.05
N VAL A 182 1.96 15.09 8.99
CA VAL A 182 1.89 13.70 8.57
C VAL A 182 3.28 13.09 8.70
N LYS A 183 3.44 12.18 9.66
CA LYS A 183 4.68 11.44 9.90
C LYS A 183 4.64 10.09 9.17
N VAL A 184 5.79 9.68 8.63
CA VAL A 184 6.00 8.31 8.12
C VAL A 184 5.71 7.32 9.25
N THR A 185 4.69 6.49 9.06
CA THR A 185 4.28 5.44 10.01
C THR A 185 4.32 4.07 9.35
N GLU A 186 4.60 3.04 10.15
CA GLU A 186 4.61 1.66 9.65
C GLU A 186 3.22 1.26 9.13
N GLY A 187 3.19 0.68 7.93
CA GLY A 187 1.95 0.19 7.33
C GLY A 187 0.99 1.29 6.85
N MET A 188 1.47 2.53 6.71
CA MET A 188 0.70 3.64 6.14
C MET A 188 0.14 3.33 4.75
N TRP A 189 0.84 2.52 3.97
CA TRP A 189 0.41 2.02 2.66
C TRP A 189 0.00 0.54 2.72
N GLU A 190 -0.12 -0.07 3.90
CA GLU A 190 -0.39 -1.50 4.00
C GLU A 190 -1.80 -1.85 3.51
N GLN A 191 -1.88 -2.80 2.57
CA GLN A 191 -3.14 -3.50 2.33
C GLN A 191 -3.38 -4.51 3.45
N ARG A 192 -4.07 -4.08 4.51
CA ARG A 192 -4.29 -4.86 5.73
C ARG A 192 -5.01 -6.17 5.42
N GLN A 193 -4.55 -7.26 6.05
CA GLN A 193 -5.19 -8.56 5.92
C GLN A 193 -6.35 -8.66 6.92
N GLY A 194 -7.48 -9.17 6.44
CA GLY A 194 -8.61 -9.50 7.32
C GLY A 194 -8.19 -10.55 8.33
N ARG A 195 -8.43 -10.27 9.61
CA ARG A 195 -8.27 -11.24 10.70
C ARG A 195 -9.64 -11.67 11.22
N LYS A 196 -9.73 -12.91 11.69
CA LYS A 196 -10.96 -13.41 12.32
C LYS A 196 -11.10 -12.80 13.72
N ILE A 197 -12.25 -12.18 13.98
CA ILE A 197 -12.61 -11.70 15.32
C ILE A 197 -13.29 -12.84 16.08
N ASP A 198 -12.78 -13.18 17.27
CA ASP A 198 -13.25 -14.29 18.12
C ASP A 198 -13.37 -15.63 17.34
N GLY A 199 -12.34 -15.99 16.58
CA GLY A 199 -12.31 -17.22 15.75
C GLY A 199 -13.25 -17.24 14.54
N GLY A 200 -13.92 -16.12 14.26
CA GLY A 200 -14.84 -15.97 13.14
C GLY A 200 -16.26 -16.43 13.49
N GLU A 201 -17.19 -16.27 12.56
CA GLU A 201 -18.62 -16.43 12.82
C GLU A 201 -18.99 -17.79 13.44
N ARG A 202 -18.44 -18.90 12.90
CA ARG A 202 -18.78 -20.26 13.36
C ARG A 202 -18.31 -20.56 14.79
N ARG A 203 -17.15 -20.05 15.21
CA ARG A 203 -16.55 -20.38 16.52
C ARG A 203 -16.72 -19.28 17.57
N ARG A 204 -17.36 -18.16 17.21
CA ARG A 204 -17.50 -16.99 18.09
C ARG A 204 -18.17 -17.32 19.41
N ALA A 205 -19.30 -18.02 19.38
CA ALA A 205 -20.03 -18.39 20.59
C ALA A 205 -19.20 -19.34 21.49
N GLU A 206 -18.59 -20.36 20.89
CA GLU A 206 -17.74 -21.32 21.58
C GLU A 206 -16.54 -20.63 22.25
N ILE A 207 -15.82 -19.78 21.52
CA ILE A 207 -14.63 -19.07 22.03
C ILE A 207 -15.01 -18.13 23.16
N ARG A 208 -16.11 -17.39 23.02
CA ARG A 208 -16.60 -16.50 24.08
C ARG A 208 -17.05 -17.28 25.31
N PHE A 209 -17.69 -18.42 25.12
CA PHE A 209 -18.08 -19.29 26.24
C PHE A 209 -16.85 -19.84 26.96
N LYS A 210 -15.87 -20.39 26.23
CA LYS A 210 -14.61 -20.88 26.79
C LYS A 210 -13.87 -19.78 27.55
N ARG A 211 -13.79 -18.57 26.97
CA ARG A 211 -13.17 -17.41 27.62
C ARG A 211 -13.87 -17.05 28.94
N ARG A 212 -15.20 -16.90 28.94
CA ARG A 212 -15.98 -16.63 30.16
C ARG A 212 -15.88 -17.72 31.23
N SER A 213 -15.71 -18.98 30.82
CA SER A 213 -15.56 -20.08 31.77
C SER A 213 -14.17 -20.10 32.41
N VAL A 214 -13.12 -19.72 31.68
CA VAL A 214 -11.76 -19.54 32.22
C VAL A 214 -11.71 -18.32 33.14
N GLU A 215 -12.30 -17.18 32.74
CA GLU A 215 -12.39 -15.97 33.56
C GLU A 215 -13.05 -16.26 34.92
N ARG A 216 -14.24 -16.88 34.92
CA ARG A 216 -14.94 -17.27 36.17
C ARG A 216 -14.20 -18.30 37.02
N ARG A 217 -13.32 -19.10 36.42
CA ARG A 217 -12.49 -20.05 37.17
C ARG A 217 -11.34 -19.30 37.84
N ALA A 218 -10.66 -18.44 37.09
CA ALA A 218 -9.58 -17.60 37.59
C ALA A 218 -10.04 -16.64 38.70
N GLU A 219 -11.23 -16.05 38.57
CA GLU A 219 -11.83 -15.19 39.60
C GLU A 219 -12.02 -15.96 40.92
N ARG A 220 -12.62 -17.15 40.89
CA ARG A 220 -12.81 -17.99 42.08
C ARG A 220 -11.49 -18.44 42.69
N GLU A 221 -10.51 -18.79 41.86
CA GLU A 221 -9.16 -19.16 42.33
C GLU A 221 -8.45 -17.96 42.96
N ALA A 222 -8.59 -16.75 42.40
CA ALA A 222 -8.04 -15.52 42.96
C ALA A 222 -8.73 -15.10 44.27
N GLU A 223 -10.05 -15.19 44.34
CA GLU A 223 -10.82 -14.94 45.57
C GLU A 223 -10.38 -15.91 46.67
N ALA A 224 -10.29 -17.20 46.36
CA ALA A 224 -9.79 -18.20 47.30
C ALA A 224 -8.37 -17.90 47.77
N LEU A 225 -7.49 -17.41 46.89
CA LEU A 225 -6.12 -17.03 47.25
C LEU A 225 -6.06 -15.75 48.10
N SER A 226 -7.00 -14.81 47.90
CA SER A 226 -7.09 -13.54 48.63
C SER A 226 -7.83 -13.65 49.97
N GLY A 227 -8.55 -14.75 50.18
CA GLY A 227 -9.24 -15.09 51.42
C GLY A 227 -8.37 -15.84 52.43
N PHE A 228 -7.10 -16.10 52.10
CA PHE A 228 -6.03 -16.54 53.00
C PHE A 228 -5.03 -15.41 53.24
#